data_AF-A0A1A6FSW7-F1
#
_entry.id   AF-A0A1A6FSW7-F1
#
_cell.length_a   1.000
_cell.length_b   1.000
_cell.length_c   1.000
_cell.angle_alpha   90.00
_cell.angle_beta   90.00
_cell.angle_gamma   90.00
#
_symmetry.space_group_name_H-M   'P 1'
#
loop_
_entity.id
_entity.type
_entity.pdbx_description
1 polymer ?
#
loop_
_entity_poly.entity_id
_entity_poly.type
_entity_poly.pdbx_seq_one_letter_code
_entity_poly.pdbx_strand_id
1 'polypeptide(L)'
;MRAAEGTLMKFKSLALALVFGAFAFGSGQALADDRLDKTKYHVEEAITQAKLKDTGLLAYHADLALEKAESLQKFKPDPHLAEAITHIKAAVEEGHADHLAPATEHAKAALAELQQVAN
;
A
#
# COMPACT_ATOMS: atom_id res chain seq x y z
N MET A 1 -64.55 22.64 56.09
CA MET A 1 -64.66 22.12 54.71
C MET A 1 -63.36 22.48 54.00
N ARG A 2 -62.59 21.61 53.32
CA ARG A 2 -62.71 20.21 52.90
C ARG A 2 -61.27 19.76 52.58
N ALA A 3 -60.91 18.56 53.06
CA ALA A 3 -59.62 17.91 52.85
C ALA A 3 -59.52 17.22 51.47
N ALA A 4 -58.39 16.53 51.28
CA ALA A 4 -57.94 15.63 50.21
C ALA A 4 -57.06 16.32 49.16
N GLU A 5 -55.73 16.17 49.22
CA GLU A 5 -54.93 14.96 48.87
C GLU A 5 -55.31 14.36 47.51
N GLY A 6 -54.36 14.44 46.58
CA GLY A 6 -54.47 13.93 45.22
C GLY A 6 -53.10 13.64 44.63
N THR A 7 -52.45 12.62 45.18
CA THR A 7 -51.61 11.64 44.47
C THR A 7 -50.56 12.19 43.51
N LEU A 8 -49.36 12.42 44.05
CA LEU A 8 -48.09 12.53 43.33
C LEU A 8 -47.91 11.28 42.44
N MET A 9 -48.17 11.43 41.14
CA MET A 9 -47.96 10.38 40.15
C MET A 9 -46.48 10.06 40.06
N LYS A 10 -46.10 8.90 40.59
CA LYS A 10 -44.77 8.30 40.52
C LYS A 10 -44.39 8.15 39.04
N PHE A 11 -43.51 9.03 38.56
CA PHE A 11 -42.85 8.90 37.26
C PHE A 11 -42.03 7.61 37.27
N LYS A 12 -42.59 6.53 36.72
CA LYS A 12 -41.84 5.32 36.39
C LYS A 12 -40.76 5.72 35.40
N SER A 13 -39.57 5.92 35.94
CA SER A 13 -38.36 6.21 35.20
C SER A 13 -38.10 5.02 34.28
N LEU A 14 -38.25 5.26 32.98
CA LEU A 14 -37.88 4.31 31.94
C LEU A 14 -36.34 4.35 31.81
N ALA A 15 -35.64 3.69 32.73
CA ALA A 15 -34.21 3.50 32.63
C ALA A 15 -33.94 2.34 31.66
N LEU A 16 -33.93 2.63 30.36
CA LEU A 16 -33.35 1.73 29.36
C LEU A 16 -31.83 1.83 29.48
N ALA A 17 -31.24 0.97 30.31
CA ALA A 17 -29.81 0.81 30.39
C ALA A 17 -29.32 0.17 29.08
N LEU A 18 -28.90 1.02 28.13
CA LEU A 18 -28.22 0.60 26.92
C LEU A 18 -26.76 0.29 27.27
N VAL A 19 -26.55 -0.87 27.88
CA VAL A 19 -25.21 -1.47 28.00
C VAL A 19 -24.85 -2.04 26.63
N PHE A 20 -24.28 -1.19 25.77
CA PHE A 20 -23.40 -1.62 24.70
C PHE A 20 -21.95 -1.34 25.13
N GLY A 21 -21.53 -2.03 26.19
CA GLY A 21 -20.12 -2.27 26.44
C GLY A 21 -19.66 -3.37 25.49
N ALA A 22 -19.03 -2.98 24.38
CA ALA A 22 -18.05 -3.74 23.58
C ALA A 22 -18.05 -3.25 22.11
N PHE A 23 -17.67 -1.99 21.87
CA PHE A 23 -17.13 -1.61 20.56
C PHE A 23 -15.76 -0.96 20.72
N ALA A 24 -14.93 -1.60 21.52
CA ALA A 24 -13.48 -1.42 21.48
C ALA A 24 -12.82 -2.59 20.73
N PHE A 25 -13.51 -3.16 19.73
CA PHE A 25 -12.81 -3.82 18.64
C PHE A 25 -12.20 -2.69 17.83
N GLY A 26 -10.92 -2.43 18.08
CA GLY A 26 -10.12 -1.57 17.24
C GLY A 26 -10.38 -1.98 15.80
N SER A 27 -10.92 -1.06 15.02
CA SER A 27 -10.92 -1.11 13.56
C SER A 27 -9.48 -0.92 13.07
N GLY A 28 -8.57 -1.78 13.54
CA GLY A 28 -7.40 -2.16 12.77
C GLY A 28 -7.93 -3.01 11.64
N GLN A 29 -8.52 -2.39 10.62
CA GLN A 29 -8.48 -2.99 9.30
C GLN A 29 -7.01 -3.30 9.08
N ALA A 30 -6.63 -4.57 9.01
CA ALA A 30 -5.32 -4.93 8.53
C ALA A 30 -5.22 -4.29 7.15
N LEU A 31 -4.50 -3.15 7.05
CA LEU A 31 -4.22 -2.52 5.78
C LEU A 31 -3.47 -3.57 4.98
N ALA A 32 -4.05 -4.02 3.87
CA ALA A 32 -3.36 -4.92 2.96
C ALA A 32 -2.04 -4.23 2.54
N ASP A 33 -0.92 -4.93 2.70
CA ASP A 33 0.39 -4.41 2.31
C ASP A 33 0.42 -4.29 0.78
N ASP A 34 0.32 -3.06 0.28
CA ASP A 34 0.24 -2.76 -1.15
C ASP A 34 1.62 -2.47 -1.78
N ARG A 35 2.72 -2.68 -1.03
CA ARG A 35 4.07 -2.36 -1.52
C ARG A 35 4.46 -3.19 -2.75
N LEU A 36 4.08 -4.45 -2.83
CA LEU A 36 4.36 -5.28 -4.00
C LEU A 36 3.62 -4.77 -5.23
N ASP A 37 2.34 -4.43 -5.08
CA ASP A 37 1.51 -3.90 -6.16
C ASP A 37 2.02 -2.53 -6.63
N LYS A 38 2.42 -1.65 -5.70
CA LYS A 38 3.06 -0.36 -6.03
C LYS A 38 4.40 -0.52 -6.71
N THR A 39 5.19 -1.53 -6.32
CA THR A 39 6.45 -1.85 -7.00
C THR A 39 6.18 -2.24 -8.46
N LYS A 40 5.25 -3.18 -8.68
CA LYS A 40 4.84 -3.62 -10.04
C LYS A 40 4.33 -2.45 -10.87
N TYR A 41 3.43 -1.64 -10.30
CA TYR A 41 2.87 -0.46 -10.95
C TYR A 41 3.97 0.49 -11.45
N HIS A 42 4.91 0.84 -10.59
CA HIS A 42 5.97 1.76 -10.99
C HIS A 42 6.96 1.15 -11.99
N VAL A 43 7.24 -0.15 -11.93
CA VAL A 43 8.04 -0.82 -12.98
C VAL A 43 7.29 -0.80 -14.33
N GLU A 44 5.97 -1.03 -14.34
CA GLU A 44 5.15 -0.96 -15.56
C GLU A 44 5.09 0.46 -16.14
N GLU A 45 5.00 1.49 -15.28
CA GLU A 45 5.11 2.88 -15.71
C GLU A 45 6.49 3.17 -16.29
N ALA A 46 7.59 2.71 -15.68
CA ALA A 46 8.94 2.87 -16.25
C ALA A 46 9.05 2.25 -17.66
N ILE A 47 8.49 1.05 -17.86
CA ILE A 47 8.41 0.40 -19.18
C ILE A 47 7.52 1.19 -20.16
N THR A 48 6.51 1.89 -19.67
CA THR A 48 5.67 2.77 -20.50
C THR A 48 6.44 4.00 -20.95
N GLN A 49 7.20 4.64 -20.05
CA GLN A 49 8.05 5.79 -20.38
C GLN A 49 9.18 5.41 -21.34
N ALA A 50 9.72 4.19 -21.25
CA ALA A 50 10.64 3.64 -22.24
C ALA A 50 10.07 3.68 -23.68
N LYS A 51 8.77 3.36 -23.85
CA LYS A 51 8.11 3.41 -25.17
C LYS A 51 8.01 4.84 -25.71
N LEU A 52 7.95 5.82 -24.81
CA LEU A 52 7.94 7.24 -25.12
C LEU A 52 9.35 7.83 -25.28
N LYS A 53 10.40 7.01 -25.09
CA LYS A 53 11.81 7.41 -25.10
C LYS A 53 12.15 8.46 -24.03
N ASP A 54 11.43 8.43 -22.91
CA ASP A 54 11.67 9.32 -21.77
C ASP A 54 12.47 8.56 -20.70
N THR A 55 13.80 8.63 -20.80
CA THR A 55 14.76 8.01 -19.87
C THR A 55 14.68 8.62 -18.47
N GLY A 56 14.36 9.90 -18.36
CA GLY A 56 14.19 10.60 -17.09
C GLY A 56 12.97 10.11 -16.32
N LEU A 57 11.80 10.04 -16.95
CA LEU A 57 10.59 9.50 -16.30
C LEU A 57 10.67 7.99 -16.09
N LEU A 58 11.41 7.26 -16.93
CA LEU A 58 11.75 5.86 -16.68
C LEU A 58 12.52 5.72 -15.36
N ALA A 59 13.63 6.44 -15.21
CA ALA A 59 14.46 6.40 -14.00
C ALA A 59 13.66 6.83 -12.76
N TYR A 60 12.84 7.88 -12.88
CA TYR A 60 11.95 8.33 -11.81
C TYR A 60 11.00 7.24 -11.33
N HIS A 61 10.32 6.55 -12.24
CA HIS A 61 9.43 5.47 -11.87
C HIS A 61 10.20 4.25 -11.33
N ALA A 62 11.37 3.94 -11.86
CA ALA A 62 12.23 2.90 -11.31
C ALA A 62 12.69 3.22 -9.87
N ASP A 63 13.02 4.48 -9.55
CA ASP A 63 13.37 4.92 -8.19
C ASP A 63 12.20 4.73 -7.22
N LEU A 64 10.97 5.10 -7.63
CA LEU A 64 9.78 4.87 -6.81
C LEU A 64 9.53 3.38 -6.57
N ALA A 65 9.72 2.55 -7.60
CA ALA A 65 9.64 1.09 -7.45
C ALA A 65 10.68 0.57 -6.46
N LEU A 66 11.92 1.08 -6.55
CA LEU A 66 13.03 0.66 -5.69
C LEU A 66 12.73 0.90 -4.21
N GLU A 67 12.21 2.09 -3.87
CA GLU A 67 11.83 2.43 -2.50
C GLU A 67 10.82 1.43 -1.92
N LYS A 68 9.80 1.06 -2.70
CA LYS A 68 8.76 0.12 -2.25
C LYS A 68 9.30 -1.31 -2.17
N ALA A 69 10.11 -1.73 -3.15
CA ALA A 69 10.71 -3.04 -3.20
C ALA A 69 11.67 -3.26 -2.02
N GLU A 70 12.60 -2.33 -1.75
CA GLU A 70 13.53 -2.44 -0.63
C GLU A 70 12.82 -2.41 0.72
N SER A 71 11.77 -1.59 0.85
CA SER A 71 10.92 -1.55 2.04
C SER A 71 10.21 -2.89 2.26
N LEU A 72 9.65 -3.49 1.20
CA LEU A 72 9.00 -4.79 1.27
C LEU A 72 10.01 -5.89 1.57
N GLN A 73 11.18 -5.90 0.92
CA GLN A 73 12.22 -6.91 1.13
C GLN A 73 12.72 -6.94 2.58
N LYS A 74 12.80 -5.78 3.25
CA LYS A 74 13.14 -5.69 4.67
C LYS A 74 12.08 -6.32 5.59
N PHE A 75 10.82 -6.33 5.16
CA PHE A 75 9.68 -6.80 5.95
C PHE A 75 9.31 -8.26 5.64
N LYS A 76 9.26 -8.63 4.37
CA LYS A 76 8.94 -9.94 3.83
C LYS A 76 10.01 -10.30 2.79
N PRO A 77 11.18 -10.79 3.22
CA PRO A 77 12.26 -11.14 2.30
C PRO A 77 11.83 -12.23 1.32
N ASP A 78 12.10 -11.99 0.03
CA ASP A 78 11.82 -12.93 -1.04
C ASP A 78 12.99 -12.91 -2.06
N PRO A 79 13.45 -14.07 -2.57
CA PRO A 79 14.58 -14.11 -3.49
C PRO A 79 14.28 -13.46 -4.85
N HIS A 80 13.06 -13.58 -5.37
CA HIS A 80 12.65 -12.92 -6.60
C HIS A 80 12.50 -11.41 -6.38
N LEU A 81 12.00 -10.99 -5.20
CA LEU A 81 11.99 -9.56 -4.86
C LEU A 81 13.41 -8.98 -4.75
N ALA A 82 14.37 -9.73 -4.21
CA ALA A 82 15.77 -9.32 -4.16
C ALA A 82 16.38 -9.18 -5.57
N GLU A 83 16.10 -10.13 -6.48
CA GLU A 83 16.57 -10.03 -7.87
C GLU A 83 15.88 -8.88 -8.62
N ALA A 84 14.58 -8.68 -8.40
CA ALA A 84 13.86 -7.52 -8.91
C ALA A 84 14.52 -6.21 -8.46
N ILE A 85 14.92 -6.09 -7.19
CA ILE A 85 15.65 -4.91 -6.67
C ILE A 85 16.96 -4.69 -7.43
N THR A 86 17.73 -5.73 -7.71
CA THR A 86 18.97 -5.63 -8.50
C THR A 86 18.69 -5.04 -9.87
N HIS A 87 17.68 -5.55 -10.57
CA HIS A 87 17.30 -5.02 -11.87
C HIS A 87 16.72 -3.60 -11.82
N ILE A 88 15.92 -3.27 -10.80
CA ILE A 88 15.39 -1.91 -10.64
C ILE A 88 16.55 -0.91 -10.45
N LYS A 89 17.56 -1.23 -9.65
CA LYS A 89 18.75 -0.38 -9.47
C LYS A 89 19.48 -0.14 -10.79
N ALA A 90 19.69 -1.19 -11.57
CA ALA A 90 20.32 -1.05 -12.88
C ALA A 90 19.46 -0.22 -13.84
N ALA A 91 18.12 -0.36 -13.79
CA ALA A 91 17.23 0.49 -14.59
C ALA A 91 17.31 1.98 -14.21
N VAL A 92 17.44 2.29 -12.91
CA VAL A 92 17.68 3.66 -12.42
C VAL A 92 19.01 4.20 -12.93
N GLU A 93 20.10 3.44 -12.76
CA GLU A 93 21.44 3.86 -13.17
C GLU A 93 21.52 4.12 -14.68
N GLU A 94 21.06 3.18 -15.49
CA GLU A 94 21.04 3.30 -16.95
C GLU A 94 20.08 4.41 -17.42
N GLY A 95 18.93 4.57 -16.77
CA GLY A 95 17.98 5.65 -17.07
C GLY A 95 18.58 7.04 -16.80
N HIS A 96 19.26 7.22 -15.66
CA HIS A 96 19.99 8.45 -15.35
C HIS A 96 21.17 8.71 -16.29
N ALA A 97 21.74 7.67 -16.89
CA ALA A 97 22.79 7.77 -17.90
C ALA A 97 22.25 8.03 -19.33
N ASP A 98 20.94 8.21 -19.49
CA ASP A 98 20.25 8.33 -20.79
C ASP A 98 20.38 7.09 -21.69
N HIS A 99 20.66 5.92 -21.09
CA HIS A 99 20.78 4.64 -21.79
C HIS A 99 19.42 3.94 -21.88
N LEU A 100 18.57 4.40 -22.81
CA LEU A 100 17.20 3.91 -22.95
C LEU A 100 17.07 2.39 -23.07
N ALA A 101 17.87 1.75 -23.94
CA ALA A 101 17.72 0.31 -24.20
C ALA A 101 18.11 -0.55 -22.98
N PRO A 102 19.30 -0.40 -22.38
CA PRO A 102 19.65 -1.10 -21.13
C PRO A 102 18.67 -0.84 -19.99
N ALA A 103 18.24 0.41 -19.78
CA ALA A 103 17.27 0.75 -18.75
C ALA A 103 15.93 0.01 -18.95
N THR A 104 15.48 -0.09 -20.20
CA THR A 104 14.26 -0.82 -20.58
C THR A 104 14.39 -2.32 -20.35
N GLU A 105 15.55 -2.90 -20.68
CA GLU A 105 15.81 -4.34 -20.47
C GLU A 105 15.78 -4.68 -18.98
N HIS A 106 16.44 -3.88 -18.14
CA HIS A 106 16.42 -4.05 -16.71
C HIS A 106 15.02 -3.86 -16.10
N ALA A 107 14.25 -2.86 -16.53
CA ALA A 107 12.87 -2.69 -16.05
C ALA A 107 11.99 -3.91 -16.40
N LYS A 108 12.14 -4.50 -17.59
CA LYS A 108 11.40 -5.71 -17.98
C LYS A 108 11.82 -6.93 -17.17
N ALA A 109 13.13 -7.09 -16.93
CA ALA A 109 13.64 -8.19 -16.11
C ALA A 109 13.13 -8.08 -14.67
N ALA A 110 13.14 -6.87 -14.09
CA ALA A 110 12.53 -6.62 -12.79
C ALA A 110 11.04 -7.02 -12.76
N LEU A 111 10.26 -6.67 -13.78
CA LEU A 111 8.85 -7.05 -13.84
C LEU A 111 8.65 -8.57 -13.87
N ALA A 112 9.49 -9.29 -14.62
CA ALA A 112 9.44 -10.74 -14.69
C ALA A 112 9.70 -11.40 -13.33
N GLU A 113 10.67 -10.89 -12.55
CA GLU A 113 10.93 -11.34 -11.19
C GLU A 113 9.78 -11.00 -10.24
N LEU A 114 9.23 -9.79 -10.32
CA LEU A 114 8.08 -9.37 -9.49
C LEU A 114 6.83 -10.25 -9.71
N GLN A 115 6.68 -10.85 -10.89
CA GLN A 115 5.59 -11.80 -11.17
C GLN A 115 5.78 -13.14 -10.47
N GLN A 116 6.99 -13.48 -10.03
CA GLN A 116 7.28 -14.69 -9.25
C GLN A 116 7.11 -14.49 -7.74
N VAL A 117 7.06 -13.23 -7.27
CA VAL A 117 6.85 -12.92 -5.84
C VAL A 117 5.43 -13.31 -5.44
N ALA A 118 5.32 -14.17 -4.42
CA ALA A 118 4.03 -14.59 -3.88
C ALA A 118 3.34 -13.44 -3.11
N ASN A 119 2.12 -13.11 -3.54
CA ASN A 119 1.23 -12.18 -2.85
C ASN A 119 0.86 -12.71 -1.45
#